data_AF-A0A094A355-F1
#
_entry.id   AF-A0A094A355-F1
#
_cell.length_a   1.000
_cell.length_b   1.000
_cell.length_c   1.000
_cell.angle_alpha   90.00
_cell.angle_beta   90.00
_cell.angle_gamma   90.00
#
_symmetry.space_group_name_H-M   'P 1'
#
loop_
_entity.id
_entity.type
_entity.pdbx_description
1 polymer ?
#
loop_
_entity_poly.entity_id
_entity_poly.type
_entity_poly.pdbx_seq_one_letter_code
_entity_poly.pdbx_strand_id
1 'polypeptide(L)'
;MHPPVEAQSLSSLLQIASNPPRYPRNPSEPKRDPLVLYIARVPGSQDIILTPLKPDLKNLKELDVASCLYYLHRDLPSDAALVDEISTTIPADPPLPHIARKPLPTSSLPVTTDPPVPPPPQATLTAAAPLEPSRPSSLPPKPARRPLN
;
A
#
# COMPACT_ATOMS: atom_id res chain seq x y z
N MET A 1 -7.83 21.69 4.10
CA MET A 1 -7.92 20.52 5.00
C MET A 1 -9.29 19.91 4.78
N HIS A 2 -9.37 18.69 4.24
CA HIS A 2 -10.66 18.03 4.04
C HIS A 2 -11.23 17.59 5.41
N PRO A 3 -12.55 17.69 5.63
CA PRO A 3 -13.16 17.18 6.86
C PRO A 3 -12.95 15.66 6.96
N PRO A 4 -12.80 15.11 8.17
CA PRO A 4 -12.79 13.66 8.36
C PRO A 4 -14.05 12.99 7.82
N VAL A 5 -13.88 11.83 7.19
CA VAL A 5 -14.96 11.07 6.55
C VAL A 5 -15.28 9.83 7.39
N GLU A 6 -16.57 9.56 7.62
CA GLU A 6 -17.06 8.33 8.25
C GLU A 6 -17.20 7.22 7.18
N ALA A 7 -16.75 6.00 7.47
CA ALA A 7 -16.92 4.90 6.54
C ALA A 7 -18.36 4.37 6.59
N GLN A 8 -18.92 4.14 5.41
CA GLN A 8 -20.17 3.40 5.22
C GLN A 8 -19.92 1.92 4.87
N SER A 9 -18.70 1.59 4.45
CA SER A 9 -18.28 0.25 4.04
C SER A 9 -16.76 0.09 4.15
N LEU A 10 -16.31 -1.15 4.34
CA LEU A 10 -14.89 -1.53 4.35
C LEU A 10 -14.35 -1.97 3.00
N SER A 11 -15.19 -2.10 1.97
CA SER A 11 -14.77 -2.68 0.69
C SER A 11 -13.57 -1.95 0.08
N SER A 12 -13.54 -0.61 0.14
CA SER A 12 -12.41 0.17 -0.39
C SER A 12 -11.11 -0.07 0.39
N LEU A 13 -11.19 -0.16 1.72
CA LEU A 13 -10.03 -0.46 2.57
C LEU A 13 -9.51 -1.88 2.32
N LEU A 14 -10.41 -2.85 2.26
CA LEU A 14 -10.07 -4.25 2.00
C LEU A 14 -9.47 -4.44 0.61
N GLN A 15 -9.96 -3.72 -0.40
CA GLN A 15 -9.39 -3.76 -1.75
C GLN A 15 -7.95 -3.22 -1.78
N ILE A 16 -7.65 -2.17 -1.00
CA ILE A 16 -6.28 -1.65 -0.88
C ILE A 16 -5.41 -2.63 -0.09
N ALA A 17 -5.96 -3.27 0.95
CA ALA A 17 -5.24 -4.25 1.75
C ALA A 17 -4.93 -5.54 0.96
N SER A 18 -5.84 -5.98 0.10
CA SER A 18 -5.65 -7.18 -0.73
C SER A 18 -4.70 -6.96 -1.90
N ASN A 19 -4.57 -5.72 -2.37
CA ASN A 19 -3.61 -5.32 -3.39
C ASN A 19 -2.84 -4.07 -2.94
N PRO A 20 -1.86 -4.22 -2.02
CA PRO A 20 -1.14 -3.09 -1.49
C PRO A 20 -0.36 -2.36 -2.59
N PRO A 21 -0.41 -1.01 -2.63
CA PRO A 21 0.33 -0.26 -3.63
C PRO A 21 1.83 -0.45 -3.43
N ARG A 22 2.57 -0.54 -4.55
CA ARG A 22 4.03 -0.73 -4.54
C ARG A 22 4.78 0.38 -3.78
N TYR A 23 4.20 1.57 -3.71
CA TYR A 23 4.72 2.71 -2.97
C TYR A 23 3.65 3.24 -2.01
N PRO A 24 3.95 3.39 -0.69
CA PRO A 24 2.98 3.85 0.29
C PRO A 24 2.43 5.27 0.04
N ARG A 25 3.20 6.12 -0.64
CA ARG A 25 2.79 7.46 -1.08
C ARG A 25 3.08 7.60 -2.55
N ASN A 26 2.11 7.28 -3.38
CA ASN A 26 2.13 7.59 -4.80
C ASN A 26 1.78 9.08 -4.96
N PRO A 27 2.72 9.96 -5.38
CA PRO A 27 2.45 11.39 -5.54
C PRO A 27 1.45 11.69 -6.67
N SER A 28 1.21 10.73 -7.57
CA SER A 28 0.23 10.82 -8.65
C SER A 28 -1.19 10.44 -8.21
N GLU A 29 -1.35 9.77 -7.06
CA GLU A 29 -2.69 9.46 -6.52
C GLU A 29 -3.26 10.65 -5.75
N PRO A 30 -4.58 10.88 -5.85
CA PRO A 30 -5.23 11.88 -5.02
C PRO A 30 -5.04 11.52 -3.54
N LYS A 31 -4.68 12.52 -2.73
CA LYS A 31 -4.55 12.35 -1.29
C LYS A 31 -5.91 11.90 -0.73
N ARG A 32 -5.93 10.74 -0.07
CA ARG A 32 -7.13 10.23 0.60
C ARG A 32 -7.52 11.14 1.76
N ASP A 33 -8.83 11.30 1.96
CA ASP A 33 -9.37 12.04 3.09
C ASP A 33 -9.06 11.32 4.41
N PRO A 34 -8.90 12.06 5.52
CA PRO A 34 -8.72 11.45 6.82
C PRO A 34 -9.97 10.67 7.22
N LEU A 35 -9.77 9.46 7.75
CA LEU A 35 -10.86 8.56 8.14
C LEU A 35 -11.16 8.69 9.63
N VAL A 36 -12.46 8.73 9.99
CA VAL A 36 -12.90 8.68 11.40
C VAL A 36 -12.78 7.25 11.91
N LEU A 37 -12.20 7.09 13.11
CA LEU A 37 -12.16 5.82 13.85
C LEU A 37 -12.89 5.99 15.17
N TYR A 38 -13.88 5.14 15.41
CA TYR A 38 -14.60 5.06 16.68
C TYR A 38 -13.89 4.11 17.63
N ILE A 39 -13.84 4.51 18.90
CA ILE A 39 -13.31 3.72 19.99
C ILE A 39 -14.48 3.08 20.72
N ALA A 40 -14.54 1.75 20.75
CA ALA A 40 -15.60 1.01 21.44
C ALA A 40 -15.02 -0.12 22.30
N ARG A 41 -15.66 -0.41 23.44
CA ARG A 41 -15.24 -1.50 24.33
C ARG A 41 -15.98 -2.78 23.98
N VAL A 42 -15.27 -3.90 23.93
CA VAL A 42 -15.85 -5.21 23.68
C VAL A 42 -16.62 -5.67 24.93
N PRO A 43 -17.91 -6.06 24.81
CA PRO A 43 -18.68 -6.57 25.94
C PRO A 43 -18.05 -7.85 26.50
N GLY A 44 -17.96 -7.95 27.83
CA GLY A 44 -17.45 -9.14 28.52
C GLY A 44 -15.93 -9.24 28.64
N SER A 45 -15.17 -8.41 27.90
CA SER A 45 -13.71 -8.32 28.04
C SER A 45 -13.27 -6.89 28.40
N GLN A 46 -11.97 -6.70 28.64
CA GLN A 46 -11.40 -5.37 28.86
C GLN A 46 -10.89 -4.74 27.55
N ASP A 47 -11.25 -5.32 26.42
CA ASP A 47 -10.67 -5.01 25.12
C ASP A 47 -11.34 -3.81 24.47
N ILE A 48 -10.58 -3.17 23.59
CA ILE A 48 -10.99 -1.99 22.86
C ILE A 48 -10.81 -2.25 21.38
N ILE A 49 -11.81 -1.88 20.58
CA ILE A 49 -11.71 -1.90 19.12
C ILE A 49 -11.67 -0.48 18.56
N LEU A 50 -10.92 -0.31 17.48
CA LEU A 50 -10.95 0.88 16.63
C LEU A 50 -11.59 0.49 15.29
N THR A 51 -12.77 1.00 15.04
CA THR A 51 -13.55 0.70 13.83
C THR A 51 -13.88 1.97 13.05
N PRO A 52 -13.78 1.95 11.71
CA PRO A 52 -14.16 3.09 10.88
C PRO A 52 -15.68 3.16 10.64
N LEU A 53 -16.39 2.06 10.89
CA LEU A 53 -17.85 1.98 10.82
C LEU A 53 -18.42 2.45 12.15
N LYS A 54 -19.53 3.19 12.10
CA LYS A 54 -20.17 3.70 13.31
C LYS A 54 -20.78 2.54 14.12
N PRO A 55 -20.25 2.23 15.31
CA PRO A 55 -20.76 1.13 16.11
C PRO A 55 -22.11 1.51 16.73
N ASP A 56 -22.96 0.51 16.96
CA ASP A 56 -24.22 0.68 17.67
C ASP A 56 -23.96 1.04 19.13
N LEU A 57 -24.42 2.22 19.59
CA LEU A 57 -24.14 2.74 20.94
C LEU A 57 -24.63 1.84 22.09
N LYS A 58 -25.65 1.01 21.82
CA LYS A 58 -26.26 0.16 22.84
C LYS A 58 -25.63 -1.23 22.90
N ASN A 59 -25.29 -1.78 21.74
CA ASN A 59 -24.86 -3.17 21.62
C ASN A 59 -23.79 -3.25 20.54
N LEU A 60 -22.56 -3.51 20.96
CA LEU A 60 -21.47 -3.82 20.05
C LEU A 60 -21.69 -5.24 19.52
N LYS A 61 -21.79 -5.40 18.19
CA LYS A 61 -22.03 -6.71 17.56
C LYS A 61 -20.71 -7.43 17.29
N GLU A 62 -20.77 -8.75 17.19
CA GLU A 62 -19.63 -9.57 16.75
C GLU A 62 -19.07 -9.10 15.40
N LEU A 63 -19.95 -8.67 14.49
CA LEU A 63 -19.54 -8.11 13.20
C LEU A 63 -18.68 -6.85 13.36
N ASP A 64 -18.94 -5.99 14.34
CA ASP A 64 -18.13 -4.79 14.57
C ASP A 64 -16.73 -5.15 15.07
N VAL A 65 -16.61 -6.23 15.86
CA VAL A 65 -15.32 -6.78 16.29
C VAL A 65 -14.58 -7.40 15.13
N ALA A 66 -15.24 -8.24 14.33
CA ALA A 66 -14.63 -8.90 13.18
C ALA A 66 -14.22 -7.92 12.07
N SER A 67 -14.90 -6.78 11.98
CA SER A 67 -14.68 -5.74 10.96
C SER A 67 -13.89 -4.53 11.48
N CYS A 68 -13.37 -4.59 12.71
CA CYS A 68 -12.52 -3.53 13.23
C CYS A 68 -11.16 -3.49 12.51
N LEU A 69 -10.52 -2.31 12.49
CA LEU A 69 -9.18 -2.16 11.93
C LEU A 69 -8.10 -2.46 12.96
N TYR A 70 -8.38 -2.18 14.23
CA TYR A 70 -7.47 -2.49 15.32
C TYR A 70 -8.23 -3.10 16.48
N TYR A 71 -7.66 -4.16 17.02
CA TYR A 71 -8.08 -4.79 18.25
C TYR A 71 -6.99 -4.57 19.29
N LEU A 72 -7.34 -3.94 20.40
CA LEU A 72 -6.44 -3.67 21.51
C LEU A 72 -6.89 -4.54 22.68
N HIS A 73 -6.12 -5.57 22.94
CA HIS A 73 -6.30 -6.44 24.09
C HIS A 73 -5.51 -5.89 25.28
N ARG A 74 -6.08 -5.99 26.49
CA ARG A 74 -5.36 -5.69 27.72
C ARG A 74 -4.91 -6.99 28.36
N ASP A 75 -3.60 -7.21 28.38
CA ASP A 75 -3.01 -8.39 28.99
C ASP A 75 -3.39 -8.51 30.48
N LEU A 76 -4.04 -9.62 30.83
CA LEU A 76 -4.29 -10.06 32.19
C LEU A 76 -3.44 -11.31 32.51
N PRO A 77 -3.12 -11.57 33.78
CA PRO A 77 -2.38 -12.78 34.16
C PRO A 77 -3.16 -14.08 33.83
N SER A 78 -4.49 -13.99 33.71
CA SER A 78 -5.32 -15.12 33.26
C SER A 78 -5.04 -15.52 31.81
N ASP A 79 -4.57 -14.59 30.97
CA ASP A 79 -4.34 -14.86 29.54
C ASP A 79 -3.07 -15.68 29.35
N ALA A 80 -2.09 -15.57 30.25
CA ALA A 80 -0.89 -16.40 30.22
C ALA A 80 -1.21 -17.90 30.32
N ALA A 81 -2.19 -18.27 31.15
CA ALA A 81 -2.64 -19.66 31.27
C ALA A 81 -3.28 -20.17 29.97
N LEU A 82 -4.00 -19.32 29.23
CA LEU A 82 -4.61 -19.68 27.95
C LEU A 82 -3.54 -19.92 26.87
N VAL A 83 -2.49 -19.09 26.84
CA VAL A 83 -1.37 -19.24 25.88
C VAL A 83 -0.66 -20.59 26.06
N ASP A 84 -0.45 -21.01 27.31
CA ASP A 84 0.17 -22.30 27.64
C ASP A 84 -0.70 -23.49 27.20
N GLU A 85 -2.02 -23.43 27.42
CA GLU A 85 -2.95 -24.46 26.95
C GLU A 85 -2.99 -24.56 25.43
N ILE A 86 -3.05 -23.43 24.72
CA ILE A 86 -3.06 -23.39 23.25
C ILE A 86 -1.76 -23.99 22.71
N SER A 87 -0.61 -23.63 23.30
CA SER A 87 0.70 -24.14 22.88
C SER A 87 0.86 -25.64 23.13
N THR A 88 0.20 -26.18 24.17
CA THR A 88 0.21 -27.62 24.47
C THR A 88 -0.69 -28.42 23.53
N THR A 89 -1.75 -27.79 23.01
CA THR A 89 -2.79 -28.48 22.22
C THR A 89 -2.50 -28.47 20.72
N ILE A 90 -1.68 -27.54 20.21
CA ILE A 90 -1.25 -27.51 18.81
C ILE A 90 -0.06 -28.47 18.66
N PRO A 91 -0.19 -29.57 17.88
CA PRO A 91 0.96 -30.40 17.57
C PRO A 91 1.98 -29.55 16.81
N ALA A 92 3.24 -29.56 17.27
CA ALA A 92 4.33 -28.92 16.55
C ALA A 92 4.31 -29.39 15.09
N ASP A 93 4.23 -28.44 14.16
CA ASP A 93 4.22 -28.68 12.72
C ASP A 93 5.40 -29.62 12.36
N PRO A 94 5.20 -30.72 11.61
CA PRO A 94 6.30 -31.59 11.25
C PRO A 94 7.40 -30.78 10.55
N PRO A 95 8.68 -31.07 10.83
CA PRO A 95 9.79 -30.31 10.25
C PRO A 95 9.66 -30.34 8.73
N LEU A 96 9.52 -29.15 8.13
CA LEU A 96 9.41 -29.01 6.68
C LEU A 96 10.63 -29.68 6.03
N PRO A 97 10.46 -30.51 5.00
CA PRO A 97 11.58 -31.14 4.32
C PRO A 97 12.51 -30.06 3.78
N HIS A 98 13.77 -30.10 4.22
CA HIS A 98 14.82 -29.18 3.80
C HIS A 98 15.06 -29.35 2.29
N ILE A 99 14.46 -28.48 1.48
CA ILE A 99 14.68 -28.43 0.04
C ILE A 99 16.16 -28.05 -0.17
N ALA A 100 16.96 -29.01 -0.63
CA ALA A 100 18.32 -28.76 -1.09
C ALA A 100 18.26 -27.84 -2.31
N ARG A 101 18.45 -26.54 -2.08
CA ARG A 101 18.56 -25.56 -3.17
C ARG A 101 19.87 -25.86 -3.90
N LYS A 102 19.77 -26.25 -5.17
CA LYS A 102 20.94 -26.23 -6.05
C LYS A 102 21.47 -24.79 -6.09
N PRO A 103 22.78 -24.59 -5.90
CA PRO A 103 23.36 -23.26 -5.95
C PRO A 103 23.01 -22.61 -7.29
N LEU A 104 22.62 -21.33 -7.23
CA LEU A 104 22.41 -20.52 -8.41
C LEU A 104 23.70 -20.54 -9.25
N PRO A 105 23.64 -20.78 -10.57
CA PRO A 105 24.84 -20.81 -11.40
C PRO A 105 25.61 -19.50 -11.23
N THR A 106 26.79 -19.62 -10.63
CA THR A 106 27.76 -18.56 -10.45
C THR A 106 28.77 -18.69 -11.57
N SER A 107 28.53 -17.99 -12.69
CA SER A 107 29.53 -17.53 -13.68
C SER A 107 28.74 -16.92 -14.84
N SER A 108 28.90 -15.64 -15.16
CA SER A 108 30.10 -15.16 -15.83
C SER A 108 30.74 -13.94 -15.16
N LEU A 109 32.03 -14.09 -14.88
CA LEU A 109 32.97 -13.01 -14.63
C LEU A 109 32.93 -11.97 -15.78
N PRO A 110 33.10 -10.67 -15.49
CA PRO A 110 33.53 -9.72 -16.50
C PRO A 110 35.04 -9.89 -16.68
N VAL A 111 35.48 -10.47 -17.79
CA VAL A 111 36.88 -10.41 -18.20
C VAL A 111 37.08 -9.14 -19.01
N THR A 112 37.92 -8.28 -18.45
CA THR A 112 38.45 -7.01 -18.94
C THR A 112 38.92 -7.07 -20.40
N THR A 113 38.53 -6.08 -21.19
CA THR A 113 39.39 -5.51 -22.24
C THR A 113 39.01 -4.04 -22.41
N ASP A 114 39.81 -3.18 -21.76
CA ASP A 114 39.94 -1.76 -22.11
C ASP A 114 40.55 -1.68 -23.52
N PRO A 115 40.06 -0.81 -24.42
CA PRO A 115 40.84 0.39 -24.72
C PRO A 115 39.97 1.61 -25.13
N PRO A 116 40.59 2.76 -25.48
CA PRO A 116 40.82 3.92 -24.64
C PRO A 116 39.75 5.02 -24.80
N VAL A 117 39.55 5.77 -23.72
CA VAL A 117 38.76 7.00 -23.65
C VAL A 117 39.29 8.09 -24.60
N PRO A 118 38.46 8.70 -25.47
CA PRO A 118 38.73 10.02 -26.00
C PRO A 118 38.27 11.10 -24.99
N PRO A 119 39.06 12.17 -24.76
CA PRO A 119 38.75 13.20 -23.77
C PRO A 119 37.57 14.09 -24.19
N PRO A 120 36.90 14.76 -23.23
CA PRO A 120 35.79 15.66 -23.51
C PRO A 120 36.28 16.97 -24.15
N PRO A 121 35.58 17.54 -25.17
CA PRO A 121 35.90 18.86 -25.66
C PRO A 121 35.54 19.92 -24.60
N GLN A 122 36.52 20.73 -24.27
CA GLN A 122 36.42 21.88 -23.37
C GLN A 122 35.39 22.89 -23.89
N ALA A 123 34.63 23.47 -22.95
CA ALA A 123 33.74 24.58 -23.22
C ALA A 123 34.53 25.78 -23.78
N THR A 124 34.13 26.25 -24.97
CA THR A 124 34.49 27.58 -25.48
C THR A 124 33.21 28.37 -25.74
N LEU A 125 33.13 29.51 -25.04
CA LEU A 125 32.14 30.56 -25.17
C LEU A 125 32.26 31.25 -26.53
N THR A 126 31.23 31.23 -27.39
CA THR A 126 30.97 32.25 -28.44
C THR A 126 29.53 32.04 -28.93
N ALA A 127 28.53 32.81 -28.51
CA ALA A 127 28.11 34.09 -29.08
C ALA A 127 27.84 34.05 -30.60
N ALA A 128 26.56 33.92 -30.99
CA ALA A 128 25.87 34.72 -32.02
C ALA A 128 24.55 34.03 -32.46
N ALA A 129 23.43 34.72 -32.28
CA ALA A 129 22.17 34.51 -32.99
C ALA A 129 22.28 35.05 -34.46
N PRO A 130 21.22 35.14 -35.29
CA PRO A 130 19.87 34.54 -35.28
C PRO A 130 19.50 33.88 -36.64
N LEU A 131 18.31 33.28 -36.76
CA LEU A 131 17.30 33.43 -37.85
C LEU A 131 16.41 32.16 -37.98
N GLU A 132 15.12 32.39 -37.72
CA GLU A 132 13.86 31.68 -38.04
C GLU A 132 13.75 30.96 -39.41
N PRO A 133 12.59 30.36 -39.79
CA PRO A 133 11.67 29.44 -39.09
C PRO A 133 11.19 28.27 -40.01
N SER A 134 10.63 27.18 -39.48
CA SER A 134 9.61 26.40 -40.24
C SER A 134 8.72 25.53 -39.34
N ARG A 135 7.45 25.90 -39.25
CA ARG A 135 6.30 25.09 -38.81
C ARG A 135 5.56 24.59 -40.06
N PRO A 136 4.87 23.44 -40.03
CA PRO A 136 3.43 23.40 -39.66
C PRO A 136 3.08 22.14 -38.84
N SER A 137 2.33 22.19 -37.73
CA SER A 137 0.86 22.26 -37.57
C SER A 137 0.03 21.26 -38.40
N SER A 138 -0.53 20.22 -37.74
CA SER A 138 -1.98 19.90 -37.84
C SER A 138 -2.43 18.82 -36.84
N LEU A 139 -3.40 19.16 -35.99
CA LEU A 139 -4.23 18.27 -35.16
C LEU A 139 -5.41 17.72 -36.00
N PRO A 140 -5.94 16.52 -35.71
CA PRO A 140 -7.24 16.09 -36.22
C PRO A 140 -8.43 16.47 -35.29
N PRO A 141 -9.62 16.77 -35.85
CA PRO A 141 -10.77 17.34 -35.14
C PRO A 141 -11.71 16.30 -34.49
N LYS A 142 -12.47 16.76 -33.47
CA LYS A 142 -13.65 16.07 -32.91
C LYS A 142 -14.91 16.32 -33.77
N PRO A 143 -15.79 15.32 -34.00
CA PRO A 143 -17.15 15.56 -34.46
C PRO A 143 -18.20 15.60 -33.34
N ALA A 144 -19.34 16.19 -33.67
CA ALA A 144 -20.25 16.94 -32.79
C ALA A 144 -21.49 16.17 -32.28
N ARG A 145 -22.15 16.76 -31.26
CA ARG A 145 -23.44 16.37 -30.66
C ARG A 145 -24.60 16.50 -31.66
N ARG A 146 -25.56 15.57 -31.63
CA ARG A 146 -26.89 15.73 -32.25
C ARG A 146 -27.97 16.00 -31.18
N PRO A 147 -28.99 16.83 -31.49
CA PRO A 147 -30.04 17.19 -30.56
C PRO A 147 -31.19 16.16 -30.50
N LEU A 148 -31.95 16.34 -29.42
CA LEU A 148 -33.19 15.69 -28.99
C LEU A 148 -34.33 15.84 -30.00
N ASN A 149 -35.09 14.77 -30.20
CA ASN A 149 -36.51 14.79 -30.58
C ASN A 149 -37.22 13.75 -29.71
#